data_AF-A0A661L354-F1
#
_entry.id   AF-A0A661L354-F1
#
_cell.length_a   1.000
_cell.length_b   1.000
_cell.length_c   1.000
_cell.angle_alpha   90.00
_cell.angle_beta   90.00
_cell.angle_gamma   90.00
#
_symmetry.space_group_name_H-M   'P 1'
#
loop_
_entity.id
_entity.type
_entity.pdbx_description
1 polymer ?
#
loop_
_entity_poly.entity_id
_entity_poly.type
_entity_poly.pdbx_seq_one_letter_code
_entity_poly.pdbx_strand_id
1 'polypeptide(L)' 'MKFDEIGEFGFIESIKNECITTLKDVIKGIGDDCAVFGPYSGRVLLFTTDMLVEDIHFVKAKITPYQLGWKSIA' A
#
# COMPACT_ATOMS: atom_id res chain seq x y z
N MET A 1 -14.63 -4.11 -15.81
CA MET A 1 -13.29 -3.69 -16.30
C MET A 1 -12.46 -4.93 -16.57
N LYS A 2 -11.68 -4.95 -17.66
CA LYS A 2 -10.57 -5.91 -17.80
C LYS A 2 -9.30 -5.26 -17.25
N PHE A 3 -8.56 -5.97 -16.41
CA PHE A 3 -7.36 -5.45 -15.75
C PHE A 3 -6.28 -5.00 -16.74
N ASP A 4 -6.09 -5.77 -17.81
CA ASP A 4 -5.06 -5.51 -18.83
C ASP A 4 -5.27 -4.18 -19.60
N GLU A 5 -6.49 -3.64 -19.60
CA GLU A 5 -6.83 -2.40 -20.31
C GLU A 5 -6.60 -1.16 -19.45
N ILE A 6 -6.79 -1.27 -18.13
CA ILE A 6 -6.73 -0.12 -17.19
C ILE A 6 -5.38 -0.02 -16.48
N GLY A 7 -4.63 -1.12 -16.40
CA GLY A 7 -3.38 -1.20 -15.67
C GLY A 7 -3.52 -0.92 -14.17
N GLU A 8 -2.38 -0.83 -13.49
CA GLU A 8 -2.31 -0.61 -12.04
C GLU A 8 -2.95 0.71 -11.61
N PHE A 9 -2.56 1.82 -12.22
CA PHE A 9 -3.05 3.14 -11.84
C PHE A 9 -4.55 3.32 -12.11
N GLY A 10 -5.07 2.76 -13.21
CA GLY A 10 -6.50 2.79 -13.49
C GLY A 10 -7.30 1.97 -12.46
N PHE A 11 -6.73 0.87 -11.98
CA PHE A 11 -7.32 0.08 -10.90
C PHE A 11 -7.30 0.82 -9.56
N ILE A 12 -6.17 1.43 -9.17
CA ILE A 12 -6.08 2.26 -7.95
C ILE A 12 -7.12 3.38 -7.96
N GLU A 13 -7.27 4.07 -9.09
CA GLU A 13 -8.25 5.16 -9.23
C GLU A 13 -9.68 4.63 -9.12
N SER A 14 -9.98 3.42 -9.64
CA SER A 14 -11.30 2.80 -9.46
C SER A 14 -11.65 2.56 -7.99
N ILE A 15 -10.69 2.07 -7.19
CA ILE A 15 -10.88 1.86 -5.74
C ILE A 15 -11.02 3.21 -5.02
N LYS A 16 -10.17 4.18 -5.35
CA LYS A 16 -10.18 5.51 -4.73
C LYS A 16 -11.54 6.20 -4.86
N ASN A 17 -12.20 6.05 -6.01
CA ASN A 17 -13.53 6.62 -6.26
C ASN A 17 -14.64 5.96 -5.43
N GLU A 18 -14.44 4.71 -4.99
CA GLU A 18 -15.40 3.99 -4.13
C GLU A 18 -15.08 4.10 -2.64
N CYS A 19 -13.90 4.62 -2.27
CA CYS A 19 -13.49 4.75 -0.88
C CYS A 19 -14.12 5.97 -0.19
N ILE A 20 -14.60 5.77 1.04
CA ILE A 20 -15.04 6.86 1.92
C ILE A 20 -13.80 7.60 2.43
N THR A 21 -13.53 8.78 1.87
CA THR A 21 -12.36 9.62 2.22
C THR A 21 -12.73 10.82 3.10
N THR A 22 -14.01 11.02 3.41
CA THR A 22 -14.54 12.20 4.14
C THR A 22 -14.59 12.01 5.66
N LEU A 23 -13.95 10.98 6.19
CA LEU A 23 -13.80 10.82 7.63
C LEU A 23 -12.97 11.99 8.19
N LYS A 24 -13.43 12.57 9.31
CA LYS A 24 -12.81 13.77 9.92
C LYS A 24 -11.32 13.62 10.22
N ASP A 25 -10.88 12.38 10.39
CA ASP A 25 -9.52 12.05 10.78
C ASP A 25 -8.64 11.65 9.59
N VAL A 26 -9.15 11.67 8.35
CA VAL A 26 -8.34 11.37 7.15
C VAL A 26 -7.77 12.68 6.61
N ILE A 27 -6.47 12.89 6.80
CA ILE A 27 -5.74 14.03 6.25
C ILE A 27 -5.42 13.77 4.77
N LYS A 28 -5.01 12.54 4.44
CA LYS A 28 -4.73 12.08 3.08
C LYS A 28 -5.08 10.60 2.92
N GLY A 29 -5.98 10.30 1.98
CA GLY A 29 -6.41 8.94 1.65
C GLY A 29 -5.48 8.25 0.64
N ILE A 30 -6.05 7.40 -0.23
CA ILE A 30 -5.33 6.62 -1.24
C ILE A 30 -4.39 7.52 -2.09
N GLY A 31 -3.13 7.11 -2.15
CA GLY A 31 -2.01 7.73 -2.85
C GLY A 31 -0.89 6.70 -3.02
N ASP A 32 0.35 7.15 -3.22
CA ASP A 32 1.49 6.26 -3.52
C ASP A 32 2.08 5.63 -2.25
N ASP A 33 2.67 6.42 -1.34
CA ASP A 33 3.52 5.88 -0.27
C ASP A 33 2.77 5.42 1.00
N CYS A 34 1.78 6.20 1.46
CA CYS A 34 1.01 5.91 2.68
C CYS A 34 -0.25 6.77 2.80
N ALA A 35 -1.18 6.32 3.63
CA ALA A 35 -2.33 7.10 4.10
C ALA A 35 -1.98 7.85 5.41
N VAL A 36 -2.58 9.03 5.59
CA VAL A 36 -2.30 9.94 6.71
C VAL A 36 -3.57 10.20 7.53
N PHE A 37 -3.50 9.91 8.83
CA PHE A 37 -4.61 10.09 9.76
C PHE A 37 -4.27 11.04 10.92
N GLY A 38 -5.27 11.78 11.41
CA GLY A 38 -5.19 12.70 12.54
C GLY A 38 -5.72 14.11 12.21
N PRO A 39 -5.20 15.16 12.87
CA PRO A 39 -4.08 15.16 13.81
C PRO A 39 -4.46 14.61 15.20
N TYR A 40 -3.53 13.90 15.82
CA TYR A 40 -3.65 13.40 17.20
C TYR A 40 -2.53 14.00 18.06
N SER A 41 -2.87 14.99 18.88
CA SER A 41 -1.93 15.66 19.79
C SER A 41 -0.64 16.16 19.12
N GLY A 42 -0.78 16.82 17.96
CA GLY A 42 0.35 17.36 17.19
C GLY A 42 1.15 16.31 16.40
N ARG A 43 0.65 15.08 16.29
CA ARG A 43 1.20 14.01 15.45
C ARG A 43 0.18 13.51 14.45
N VAL A 44 0.66 12.72 13.49
CA VAL A 44 -0.17 11.98 12.54
C VAL A 44 0.18 10.50 12.60
N LEU A 45 -0.77 9.66 12.26
CA LEU A 45 -0.55 8.24 12.02
C LEU A 45 -0.40 8.00 10.52
N LEU A 46 0.62 7.23 10.15
CA LEU A 46 0.87 6.83 8.77
C LEU A 46 0.60 5.34 8.63
N PHE A 47 -0.15 4.97 7.60
CA PHE A 47 -0.46 3.57 7.29
C PHE A 47 0.02 3.25 5.88
N THR A 48 0.84 2.22 5.76
CA THR A 48 1.22 1.63 4.48
C THR A 48 1.18 0.11 4.59
N THR A 49 1.11 -0.54 3.44
CA THR A 49 1.16 -2.00 3.35
C THR A 49 1.78 -2.39 2.02
N ASP A 50 2.68 -3.36 2.07
CA ASP A 50 3.35 -3.93 0.91
C ASP A 50 3.19 -5.44 0.88
N MET A 51 3.32 -6.02 -0.31
CA MET A 51 3.28 -7.45 -0.51
C MET A 51 4.50 -7.91 -1.28
N LEU A 52 5.14 -8.99 -0.81
CA LEU A 52 6.18 -9.69 -1.54
C LEU A 52 5.64 -11.06 -1.99
N VAL A 53 5.66 -11.27 -3.31
CA VAL A 53 5.19 -12.50 -3.99
C VAL A 53 6.38 -13.27 -4.54
N GLU A 54 6.39 -14.60 -4.36
CA GLU A 54 7.40 -15.51 -4.96
C GLU A 54 7.40 -15.38 -6.49
N ASP A 55 8.57 -15.50 -7.10
CA ASP A 55 8.87 -15.35 -8.54
C ASP A 55 8.65 -13.94 -9.13
N ILE A 56 8.10 -12.99 -8.36
CA ILE A 56 8.05 -11.56 -8.70
C ILE A 56 9.07 -10.77 -7.89
N HIS A 57 9.02 -10.91 -6.57
CA HIS A 57 9.82 -10.11 -5.63
C HIS A 57 10.97 -10.91 -5.02
N PHE A 58 10.85 -12.23 -4.92
CA PHE A 58 11.89 -13.10 -4.37
C PHE A 58 11.82 -14.51 -4.97
N VAL A 59 12.92 -15.26 -4.88
CA VAL A 59 12.99 -16.66 -5.29
C VAL A 59 13.32 -17.48 -4.06
N LYS A 60 12.44 -18.40 -3.65
CA LYS A 60 12.58 -19.16 -2.39
C LYS A 60 13.86 -19.99 -2.32
N ALA A 61 14.34 -20.50 -3.44
CA ALA A 61 15.61 -21.22 -3.52
C ALA A 61 16.86 -20.35 -3.32
N LYS A 62 16.73 -19.01 -3.36
CA LYS A 62 17.83 -18.04 -3.31
C LYS A 62 17.76 -17.06 -2.12
N ILE A 63 16.73 -17.16 -1.28
CA ILE A 63 16.55 -16.28 -0.12
C ILE A 63 16.24 -17.12 1.12
N THR A 64 16.89 -16.79 2.24
CA THR A 64 16.52 -17.38 3.52
C THR A 64 15.26 -16.70 4.07
N PRO A 65 14.45 -17.38 4.90
CA PRO A 65 13.29 -16.75 5.54
C PRO A 65 13.66 -15.49 6.35
N TYR A 66 14.85 -15.47 6.96
CA TYR A 66 15.35 -14.31 7.69
C TYR A 66 15.60 -13.11 6.77
N GLN A 67 16.29 -13.31 5.64
CA GLN A 67 16.53 -12.25 4.65
C GLN A 67 15.23 -11.76 4.02
N LEU A 68 14.27 -12.66 3.77
CA LEU A 68 12.96 -12.27 3.27
C LEU A 68 12.24 -11.38 4.28
N GLY A 69 12.25 -11.74 5.57
CA GLY A 69 11.70 -10.88 6.63
C GLY A 69 12.36 -9.51 6.72
N TRP A 70 13.68 -9.44 6.52
CA TRP A 70 14.38 -8.15 6.48
C TRP A 70 13.95 -7.31 5.28
N LYS A 71 13.83 -7.94 4.09
CA LYS A 71 13.31 -7.30 2.88
C LYS A 71 11.84 -6.85 3.02
N SER A 72 11.03 -7.57 3.80
CA SER A 72 9.62 -7.22 4.03
C SER A 72 9.41 -5.97 4.87
N ILE A 73 10.40 -5.57 5.66
CA ILE A 73 10.32 -4.39 6.56
C ILE A 73 11.09 -3.19 6.02
N ALA A 74 12.14 -3.44 5.25
CA ALA A 74 13.00 -2.41 4.68
C ALA A 74 12.26 -1.53 3.67
#